data_AF-A0A1Q5UCP5-F1
#
_entry.id   AF-A0A1Q5UCP5-F1
#
_cell.length_a   1.000
_cell.length_b   1.000
_cell.length_c   1.000
_cell.angle_alpha   90.00
_cell.angle_beta   90.00
_cell.angle_gamma   90.00
#
_symmetry.space_group_name_H-M   'P 1'
#
loop_
_entity.id
_entity.type
_entity.pdbx_description
1 polymer ?
#
loop_
_entity_poly.entity_id
_entity_poly.type
_entity_poly.pdbx_seq_one_letter_code
_entity_poly.pdbx_strand_id
1 'polypeptide(L)'
;AVTAMMGDCQDLNLVFAWARRVFWTVDPADPEQFVEWPYPSEVRRKVAEFMKELAHCFDVSEQAHRKEHRLTGNKAHVKQNHADYNAFLVARRSELPSVPAPSPLDTKEEKAARFSKRPLRLLPGDEGYITWTLGKRAFFDGVSQVVREAQDDRDSDNDSNVSIGGDELEERTMIDFPLPLEEI
;
A
#
# COMPACT_ATOMS: atom_id res chain seq x y z
N ALA A 1 11.26 17.42 -7.53
CA ALA A 1 10.81 16.91 -8.85
C ALA A 1 9.77 15.84 -8.59
N VAL A 2 8.60 15.93 -9.23
CA VAL A 2 7.57 14.90 -9.14
C VAL A 2 8.09 13.64 -9.86
N THR A 3 8.22 12.52 -9.16
CA THR A 3 8.65 11.24 -9.73
C THR A 3 7.48 10.56 -10.44
N ALA A 4 7.78 9.63 -11.36
CA ALA A 4 6.76 8.81 -12.02
C ALA A 4 6.10 7.77 -11.08
N MET A 5 6.49 7.76 -9.80
CA MET A 5 6.05 6.79 -8.79
C MET A 5 5.25 7.43 -7.65
N MET A 6 4.72 8.65 -7.84
CA MET A 6 3.93 9.30 -6.78
C MET A 6 2.69 8.50 -6.40
N GLY A 7 2.09 7.76 -7.35
CA GLY A 7 0.95 6.89 -7.09
C GLY A 7 1.35 5.68 -6.28
N ASP A 8 2.51 5.10 -6.56
CA ASP A 8 3.08 3.99 -5.79
C ASP A 8 3.45 4.42 -4.36
N CYS A 9 3.98 5.64 -4.20
CA CYS A 9 4.23 6.22 -2.88
C CYS A 9 2.91 6.44 -2.11
N GLN A 10 1.85 6.85 -2.81
CA GLN A 10 0.52 7.00 -2.22
C GLN A 10 -0.05 5.64 -1.78
N ASP A 11 0.14 4.58 -2.57
CA ASP A 11 -0.26 3.22 -2.20
C ASP A 11 0.44 2.75 -0.92
N LEU A 12 1.76 2.94 -0.83
CA LEU A 12 2.52 2.61 0.38
C LEU A 12 1.96 3.32 1.62
N ASN A 13 1.66 4.61 1.49
CA ASN A 13 1.06 5.39 2.58
C ASN A 13 -0.34 4.89 2.96
N LEU A 14 -1.17 4.52 1.98
CA LEU A 14 -2.51 3.98 2.23
C LEU A 14 -2.44 2.66 2.98
N VAL A 15 -1.54 1.74 2.59
CA VAL A 15 -1.34 0.46 3.29
C VAL A 15 -0.88 0.67 4.72
N PHE A 16 0.07 1.59 4.95
CA PHE A 16 0.57 1.85 6.30
C PHE A 16 -0.49 2.50 7.19
N ALA A 17 -1.31 3.40 6.64
CA ALA A 17 -2.43 3.98 7.35
C ALA A 17 -3.48 2.91 7.71
N TRP A 18 -3.80 2.02 6.78
CA TRP A 18 -4.68 0.87 7.02
C TRP A 18 -4.13 -0.05 8.12
N ALA A 19 -2.87 -0.49 8.00
CA ALA A 19 -2.25 -1.40 8.97
C ALA A 19 -2.23 -0.78 10.37
N ARG A 20 -1.90 0.51 10.48
CA ARG A 20 -1.95 1.24 11.75
C ARG A 20 -3.36 1.26 12.36
N ARG A 21 -4.39 1.51 11.54
CA ARG A 21 -5.79 1.51 12.00
C ARG A 21 -6.21 0.14 12.51
N VAL A 22 -5.87 -0.92 11.78
CA VAL A 22 -6.32 -2.29 12.04
C VAL A 22 -5.59 -2.92 13.23
N PHE A 23 -4.27 -2.79 13.30
CA PHE A 23 -3.44 -3.56 14.23
C PHE A 23 -2.89 -2.73 15.40
N TRP A 24 -2.91 -1.39 15.31
CA TRP A 24 -2.32 -0.48 16.31
C TRP A 24 -3.22 0.70 16.70
N THR A 25 -4.52 0.66 16.40
CA THR A 25 -5.48 1.61 16.99
C THR A 25 -6.50 0.87 17.86
N VAL A 26 -6.77 1.42 19.04
CA VAL A 26 -7.82 1.01 19.97
C VAL A 26 -8.95 2.05 19.87
N ASP A 27 -10.22 1.61 19.92
CA ASP A 27 -11.37 2.52 19.93
C ASP A 27 -11.25 3.50 21.13
N PRO A 28 -11.20 4.82 20.89
CA PRO A 28 -11.01 5.82 21.94
C PRO A 28 -12.25 6.06 22.82
N ALA A 29 -13.37 5.37 22.58
CA ALA A 29 -14.63 5.61 23.30
C ALA A 29 -14.60 5.26 24.80
N ASP A 30 -13.61 4.47 25.28
CA ASP A 30 -13.47 4.15 26.71
C ASP A 30 -11.99 4.07 27.15
N PRO A 31 -11.40 5.19 27.62
CA PRO A 31 -9.99 5.25 28.03
C PRO A 31 -9.68 4.55 29.38
N GLU A 32 -10.69 4.10 30.13
CA GLU A 32 -10.50 3.36 31.40
C GLU A 32 -10.58 1.84 31.24
N GLN A 33 -11.06 1.36 30.09
CA GLN A 33 -11.05 -0.06 29.79
C GLN A 33 -9.61 -0.49 29.46
N PHE A 34 -9.12 -1.57 30.09
CA PHE A 34 -7.93 -2.28 29.61
C PHE A 34 -8.30 -2.84 28.23
N VAL A 35 -8.11 -2.05 27.17
CA VAL A 35 -8.48 -2.51 25.83
C VAL A 35 -7.41 -3.50 25.39
N GLU A 36 -7.79 -4.76 25.45
CA GLU A 36 -7.03 -5.83 24.83
C GLU A 36 -6.96 -5.54 23.34
N TRP A 37 -5.74 -5.44 22.82
CA TRP A 37 -5.52 -5.27 21.39
C TRP A 37 -6.23 -6.41 20.66
N PRO A 38 -6.99 -6.14 19.58
CA PRO A 38 -7.72 -7.18 18.86
C PRO A 38 -6.80 -8.28 18.33
N TYR A 39 -5.50 -8.01 18.21
CA TYR A 39 -4.47 -8.97 17.84
C TYR A 39 -3.35 -9.08 18.90
N PRO A 40 -2.85 -10.31 19.17
CA PRO A 40 -1.69 -10.53 20.01
C PRO A 40 -0.45 -9.76 19.55
N SER A 41 0.51 -9.54 20.46
CA SER A 41 1.79 -8.90 20.12
C SER A 41 2.54 -9.61 18.99
N GLU A 42 2.40 -10.93 18.90
CA GLU A 42 3.06 -11.76 17.89
C GLU A 42 2.52 -11.49 16.48
N VAL A 43 1.19 -11.40 16.32
CA VAL A 43 0.56 -11.00 15.05
C VAL A 43 1.05 -9.62 14.63
N ARG A 44 1.02 -8.65 15.55
CA ARG A 44 1.49 -7.29 15.26
C ARG A 44 2.96 -7.26 14.88
N ARG A 45 3.81 -8.09 15.51
CA ARG A 45 5.22 -8.23 15.15
C ARG A 45 5.38 -8.73 13.72
N LYS A 46 4.69 -9.82 13.34
CA LYS A 46 4.71 -10.36 11.98
C LYS A 46 4.22 -9.32 10.94
N VAL A 47 3.13 -8.60 11.23
CA VAL A 47 2.64 -7.52 10.35
C VAL A 47 3.68 -6.40 10.19
N ALA A 48 4.36 -6.00 11.26
CA ALA A 48 5.42 -5.00 11.18
C ALA A 48 6.62 -5.47 10.32
N GLU A 49 6.92 -6.77 10.33
CA GLU A 49 7.92 -7.37 9.44
C GLU A 49 7.49 -7.29 7.97
N PHE A 50 6.24 -7.60 7.66
CA PHE A 50 5.71 -7.41 6.30
C PHE A 50 5.70 -5.95 5.87
N MET A 51 5.37 -5.01 6.76
CA MET A 51 5.44 -3.57 6.46
C MET A 51 6.87 -3.14 6.11
N LYS A 52 7.87 -3.66 6.83
CA LYS A 52 9.28 -3.39 6.54
C LYS A 52 9.69 -3.96 5.19
N GLU A 53 9.27 -5.18 4.87
CA GLU A 53 9.58 -5.81 3.57
C GLU A 53 8.89 -5.07 2.41
N LEU A 54 7.65 -4.63 2.59
CA LEU A 54 6.95 -3.82 1.59
C LEU A 54 7.66 -2.48 1.33
N ALA A 55 8.11 -1.79 2.39
CA ALA A 55 8.92 -0.58 2.23
C ALA A 55 10.24 -0.86 1.52
N HIS A 56 10.90 -1.98 1.82
CA HIS A 56 12.11 -2.40 1.13
C HIS A 56 11.85 -2.64 -0.37
N CYS A 57 10.78 -3.35 -0.72
CA CYS A 57 10.38 -3.55 -2.11
C CYS A 57 10.10 -2.22 -2.83
N PHE A 58 9.46 -1.26 -2.17
CA PHE A 58 9.26 0.08 -2.71
C PHE A 58 10.60 0.79 -2.99
N ASP A 59 11.51 0.80 -2.03
CA ASP A 59 12.83 1.44 -2.17
C ASP A 59 13.64 0.82 -3.32
N VAL A 60 13.63 -0.51 -3.44
CA VAL A 60 14.30 -1.23 -4.54
C VAL A 60 13.68 -0.86 -5.88
N SER A 61 12.36 -0.77 -5.94
CA SER A 61 11.63 -0.38 -7.16
C SER A 61 11.94 1.07 -7.55
N GLU A 62 11.96 1.99 -6.59
CA GLU A 62 12.35 3.38 -6.82
C GLU A 62 13.79 3.48 -7.31
N GLN A 63 14.70 2.72 -6.71
CA GLN A 63 16.09 2.71 -7.12
C GLN A 63 16.27 2.19 -8.55
N ALA A 64 15.57 1.12 -8.93
CA ALA A 64 15.58 0.58 -10.29
C ALA A 64 15.08 1.61 -11.31
N HIS A 65 13.90 2.19 -11.06
CA HIS A 65 13.31 3.24 -11.89
C HIS A 65 14.27 4.44 -12.07
N ARG A 66 14.85 4.91 -10.97
CA ARG A 66 15.79 6.05 -11.01
C ARG A 66 17.06 5.72 -11.77
N LYS A 67 17.54 4.47 -11.70
CA LYS A 67 18.73 4.03 -12.43
C LYS A 67 18.46 4.00 -13.94
N GLU A 68 17.31 3.48 -14.35
CA GLU A 68 16.88 3.43 -15.76
C GLU A 68 16.86 4.84 -16.37
N HIS A 69 16.24 5.78 -15.67
CA HIS A 69 16.18 7.18 -16.11
C HIS A 69 17.45 8.00 -15.80
N ARG A 70 18.53 7.36 -15.36
CA ARG A 70 19.83 7.99 -15.06
C ARG A 70 19.72 9.19 -14.11
N LEU A 71 18.82 9.07 -13.14
CA LEU A 71 18.57 10.03 -12.06
C LEU A 71 19.41 9.76 -10.81
N THR A 72 20.40 8.86 -10.94
CA THR A 72 21.38 8.51 -9.92
C THR A 72 22.78 8.95 -10.37
N GLY A 73 23.66 9.27 -9.42
CA GLY A 73 25.04 9.70 -9.70
C GLY A 73 25.28 11.21 -9.60
N ASN A 74 26.29 11.71 -10.33
CA ASN A 74 26.74 13.11 -10.23
C ASN A 74 25.63 14.09 -10.65
N LYS A 75 25.45 15.17 -9.86
CA LYS A 75 24.48 16.25 -10.11
C LYS A 75 24.53 16.81 -11.52
N ALA A 76 25.72 16.94 -12.12
CA ALA A 76 25.86 17.44 -13.49
C ALA A 76 25.22 16.51 -14.53
N HIS A 77 25.43 15.19 -14.37
CA HIS A 77 24.87 14.17 -15.25
C HIS A 77 23.36 14.04 -15.05
N VAL A 78 22.88 14.06 -13.81
CA VAL A 78 21.45 14.05 -13.50
C VAL A 78 20.74 15.29 -14.09
N LYS A 79 21.37 16.46 -14.03
CA LYS A 79 20.82 17.70 -14.61
C LYS A 79 20.68 17.62 -16.14
N GLN A 80 21.60 16.93 -16.82
CA GLN A 80 21.49 16.71 -18.27
C GLN A 80 20.29 15.81 -18.60
N ASN A 81 20.11 14.71 -17.86
CA ASN A 81 19.04 13.74 -18.10
C ASN A 81 17.65 14.22 -17.62
N HIS A 82 17.58 15.33 -16.88
CA HIS A 82 16.31 15.89 -16.38
C HIS A 82 15.36 16.32 -17.50
N ALA A 83 15.88 16.80 -18.64
CA ALA A 83 15.06 17.18 -19.78
C ALA A 83 14.34 15.97 -20.37
N ASP A 84 15.07 14.87 -20.60
CA ASP A 84 14.55 13.62 -21.13
C ASP A 84 13.55 12.98 -20.16
N TYR A 85 13.88 12.98 -18.86
CA TYR A 85 12.95 12.47 -17.84
C TYR A 85 11.68 13.31 -17.75
N ASN A 86 11.76 14.64 -17.88
CA ASN A 86 10.57 15.48 -17.92
C ASN A 86 9.72 15.21 -19.17
N ALA A 87 10.33 14.95 -20.32
CA ALA A 87 9.61 14.56 -21.54
C ALA A 87 8.88 13.22 -21.34
N PHE A 88 9.56 12.23 -20.72
CA PHE A 88 8.94 10.97 -20.30
C PHE A 88 7.74 11.19 -19.37
N LEU A 89 7.87 12.04 -18.33
CA LEU A 89 6.78 12.36 -17.42
C LEU A 89 5.59 13.02 -18.13
N VAL A 90 5.84 13.90 -19.11
CA VAL A 90 4.80 14.55 -19.90
C VAL A 90 4.06 13.52 -20.76
N ALA A 91 4.79 12.63 -21.44
CA ALA A 91 4.20 11.55 -22.22
C ALA A 91 3.31 10.64 -21.35
N ARG A 92 3.83 10.19 -20.19
CA ARG A 92 3.05 9.37 -19.24
C ARG A 92 1.80 10.08 -18.72
N ARG A 93 1.88 11.38 -18.41
CA ARG A 93 0.70 12.15 -17.98
C ARG A 93 -0.35 12.28 -19.06
N SER A 94 0.04 12.28 -20.34
CA SER A 94 -0.90 12.34 -21.45
C SER A 94 -1.69 11.04 -21.65
N GLU A 95 -1.17 9.92 -21.14
CA GLU A 95 -1.83 8.61 -21.15
C GLU A 95 -2.85 8.45 -20.00
N LEU A 96 -2.77 9.29 -18.96
CA LEU A 96 -3.69 9.21 -17.83
C LEU A 96 -5.12 9.63 -18.24
N PRO A 97 -6.16 9.01 -17.65
CA PRO A 97 -7.53 9.41 -17.87
C PRO A 97 -7.73 10.91 -17.60
N SER A 98 -8.43 11.59 -18.51
CA SER A 98 -8.83 12.98 -18.29
C SER A 98 -9.75 13.05 -17.08
N VAL A 99 -9.26 13.65 -16.00
CA VAL A 99 -10.07 13.99 -14.84
C VAL A 99 -10.53 15.44 -15.03
N PRO A 100 -11.84 15.76 -14.82
CA PRO A 100 -12.40 17.12 -14.91
C PRO A 100 -11.55 18.16 -14.19
N ALA A 101 -11.75 19.46 -14.38
CA ALA A 101 -11.06 20.44 -13.54
C ALA A 101 -11.56 20.35 -12.07
N PRO A 102 -10.73 20.71 -11.06
CA PRO A 102 -11.22 20.87 -9.69
C PRO A 102 -12.34 21.90 -9.66
N SER A 103 -13.47 21.54 -9.05
CA SER A 103 -14.59 22.45 -8.82
C SER A 103 -14.73 22.70 -7.31
N PRO A 104 -15.08 23.93 -6.88
CA PRO A 104 -15.49 24.18 -5.49
C PRO A 104 -16.67 23.29 -5.06
N LEU A 105 -17.46 22.82 -6.03
CA LEU A 105 -18.63 21.96 -5.84
C LEU A 105 -18.28 20.46 -5.83
N ASP A 106 -17.01 20.08 -5.99
CA ASP A 106 -16.61 18.68 -5.98
C ASP A 106 -17.00 18.01 -4.66
N THR A 107 -17.67 16.86 -4.77
CA THR A 107 -17.95 15.94 -3.67
C THR A 107 -16.65 15.38 -3.07
N LYS A 108 -16.73 14.76 -1.89
CA LYS A 108 -15.57 14.13 -1.25
C LYS A 108 -15.03 12.99 -2.12
N GLU A 109 -15.93 12.26 -2.76
CA GLU A 109 -15.68 11.14 -3.65
C GLU A 109 -14.99 11.61 -4.94
N GLU A 110 -15.44 12.72 -5.54
CA GLU A 110 -14.80 13.31 -6.72
C GLU A 110 -13.40 13.85 -6.40
N LYS A 111 -13.23 14.45 -5.22
CA LYS A 111 -11.90 14.84 -4.71
C LYS A 111 -11.00 13.62 -4.56
N ALA A 112 -11.47 12.57 -3.89
CA ALA A 112 -10.70 11.33 -3.70
C ALA A 112 -10.34 10.66 -5.03
N ALA A 113 -11.28 10.55 -5.97
CA ALA A 113 -11.05 9.98 -7.29
C ALA A 113 -10.04 10.78 -8.11
N ARG A 114 -10.02 12.11 -7.96
CA ARG A 114 -9.03 12.99 -8.61
C ARG A 114 -7.63 12.78 -8.06
N PHE A 115 -7.50 12.56 -6.75
CA PHE A 115 -6.22 12.24 -6.11
C PHE A 115 -5.76 10.80 -6.38
N SER A 116 -6.67 9.85 -6.64
CA SER A 116 -6.27 8.47 -6.97
C SER A 116 -5.94 8.25 -8.45
N LYS A 117 -6.54 9.01 -9.37
CA LYS A 117 -6.39 8.83 -10.83
C LYS A 117 -5.31 9.69 -11.49
N ARG A 118 -4.83 10.74 -10.83
CA ARG A 118 -3.80 11.65 -11.37
C ARG A 118 -2.33 11.32 -11.06
N PRO A 119 -1.98 10.59 -9.99
CA PRO A 119 -0.57 10.37 -9.70
C PRO A 119 -0.01 9.31 -10.66
N LEU A 120 1.20 9.56 -11.15
CA LEU A 120 1.91 8.61 -12.01
C LEU A 120 2.29 7.38 -11.20
N ARG A 121 2.15 6.22 -11.84
CA ARG A 121 2.47 4.90 -11.30
C ARG A 121 3.43 4.19 -12.25
N LEU A 122 4.20 3.25 -11.72
CA LEU A 122 4.89 2.28 -12.56
C LEU A 122 3.85 1.48 -13.36
N LEU A 123 4.15 1.25 -14.63
CA LEU A 123 3.34 0.45 -15.55
C LEU A 123 4.12 -0.79 -16.00
N PRO A 124 3.44 -1.83 -16.52
CA PRO A 124 4.11 -2.98 -17.10
C PRO A 124 5.20 -2.58 -18.09
N GLY A 125 6.42 -3.08 -17.87
CA GLY A 125 7.62 -2.74 -18.64
C GLY A 125 8.49 -1.64 -18.04
N ASP A 126 8.00 -0.88 -17.04
CA ASP A 126 8.83 0.04 -16.29
C ASP A 126 9.76 -0.72 -15.32
N GLU A 127 10.99 -0.25 -15.17
CA GLU A 127 11.94 -0.82 -14.22
C GLU A 127 11.44 -0.65 -12.78
N GLY A 128 11.45 -1.75 -12.02
CA GLY A 128 10.88 -1.81 -10.67
C GLY A 128 9.40 -2.19 -10.61
N TYR A 129 8.65 -2.23 -11.73
CA TYR A 129 7.23 -2.56 -11.73
C TYR A 129 6.93 -3.94 -11.13
N ILE A 130 7.68 -4.96 -11.55
CA ILE A 130 7.50 -6.35 -11.09
C ILE A 130 7.79 -6.45 -9.58
N THR A 131 8.90 -5.86 -9.13
CA THR A 131 9.28 -5.87 -7.71
C THR A 131 8.22 -5.22 -6.84
N TRP A 132 7.70 -4.05 -7.25
CA TRP A 132 6.65 -3.37 -6.50
C TRP A 132 5.35 -4.17 -6.46
N THR A 133 4.94 -4.73 -7.59
CA THR A 133 3.70 -5.51 -7.70
C THR A 133 3.75 -6.79 -6.88
N LEU A 134 4.87 -7.52 -6.93
CA LEU A 134 5.10 -8.69 -6.09
C LEU A 134 5.16 -8.32 -4.60
N GLY A 135 5.79 -7.21 -4.25
CA GLY A 135 5.85 -6.72 -2.87
C GLY A 135 4.46 -6.45 -2.28
N LYS A 136 3.60 -5.76 -3.03
CA LYS A 136 2.19 -5.52 -2.63
C LYS A 136 1.43 -6.84 -2.39
N ARG A 137 1.60 -7.81 -3.30
CA ARG A 137 0.94 -9.11 -3.21
C ARG A 137 1.45 -9.94 -2.03
N ALA A 138 2.76 -10.04 -1.88
CA ALA A 138 3.37 -10.75 -0.74
C ALA A 138 2.96 -10.15 0.60
N PHE A 139 2.85 -8.81 0.68
CA PHE A 139 2.31 -8.14 1.87
C PHE A 139 0.87 -8.57 2.16
N PHE A 140 0.00 -8.52 1.16
CA PHE A 140 -1.40 -8.91 1.33
C PHE A 140 -1.52 -10.38 1.78
N ASP A 141 -0.90 -11.29 1.04
CA ASP A 141 -0.96 -12.73 1.31
C ASP A 141 -0.40 -13.05 2.70
N GLY A 142 0.73 -12.43 3.07
CA GLY A 142 1.36 -12.62 4.37
C GLY A 142 0.49 -12.12 5.53
N VAL A 143 -0.13 -10.94 5.40
CA VAL A 143 -1.03 -10.43 6.45
C VAL A 143 -2.29 -11.26 6.55
N SER A 144 -2.91 -11.65 5.43
CA SER A 144 -4.06 -12.56 5.39
C SER A 144 -3.76 -13.85 6.14
N GLN A 145 -2.63 -14.48 5.81
CA GLN A 145 -2.22 -15.73 6.43
C GLN A 145 -2.03 -15.58 7.95
N VAL A 146 -1.35 -14.53 8.40
CA VAL A 146 -1.10 -14.32 9.83
C VAL A 146 -2.39 -14.06 10.61
N VAL A 147 -3.36 -13.36 10.02
CA VAL A 147 -4.67 -13.14 10.63
C VAL A 147 -5.44 -14.45 10.75
N ARG A 148 -5.40 -15.29 9.70
CA ARG A 148 -6.05 -16.61 9.70
C ARG A 148 -5.45 -17.54 10.75
N GLU A 149 -4.12 -17.64 10.81
CA GLU A 149 -3.40 -18.43 11.85
C GLU A 149 -3.80 -17.99 13.26
N ALA A 150 -3.93 -16.68 13.49
CA ALA A 150 -4.31 -16.15 14.80
C ALA A 150 -5.78 -16.42 15.17
N GLN A 151 -6.65 -16.62 14.17
CA GLN A 151 -8.02 -17.07 14.39
C GLN A 151 -8.04 -18.57 14.73
N ASP A 152 -7.33 -19.40 13.97
CA ASP A 152 -7.25 -20.85 14.19
C ASP A 152 -6.74 -21.18 15.61
N ASP A 153 -5.71 -20.48 16.07
CA ASP A 153 -5.17 -20.65 17.42
C ASP A 153 -6.25 -20.34 18.50
N ARG A 154 -7.04 -19.29 18.31
CA ARG A 154 -8.14 -18.91 19.24
C ARG A 154 -9.27 -19.92 19.25
N ASP A 155 -9.64 -20.43 18.09
CA ASP A 155 -10.72 -21.40 17.96
C ASP A 155 -10.31 -22.77 18.55
N SER A 156 -9.02 -23.12 18.48
CA SER A 156 -8.47 -24.34 19.08
C SER A 156 -8.44 -24.30 20.62
N ASP A 157 -8.29 -23.13 21.22
CA ASP A 157 -8.29 -22.93 22.67
C ASP A 157 -9.73 -22.88 23.26
N ASN A 158 -10.74 -22.65 22.41
CA ASN A 158 -12.13 -22.47 22.83
C ASN A 158 -12.97 -23.71 22.51
N ASP A 159 -12.93 -24.72 23.39
CA ASP A 159 -13.71 -25.98 23.34
C ASP A 159 -15.27 -25.80 23.35
N SER A 160 -15.77 -24.56 23.28
CA SER A 160 -17.19 -24.26 23.20
C SER A 160 -17.64 -24.20 21.74
N ASN A 161 -18.53 -25.12 21.40
CA ASN A 161 -19.01 -25.53 20.08
C ASN A 161 -19.80 -24.45 19.28
N VAL A 162 -19.32 -23.21 19.27
CA VAL A 162 -19.84 -22.11 18.44
C VAL A 162 -18.71 -21.71 17.51
N SER A 163 -18.51 -22.53 16.47
CA SER A 163 -17.70 -22.15 15.31
C SER A 163 -18.41 -20.98 14.61
N ILE A 164 -18.03 -19.77 15.02
CA ILE A 164 -18.19 -18.59 14.18
C ILE A 164 -17.17 -18.81 13.05
N GLY A 165 -17.63 -18.82 11.80
CA GLY A 165 -16.91 -19.40 10.66
C GLY A 165 -15.45 -18.96 10.57
N GLY A 166 -14.56 -19.92 10.30
CA GLY A 166 -13.09 -19.78 10.26
C GLY A 166 -12.52 -18.67 9.36
N ASP A 167 -13.36 -18.03 8.53
CA ASP A 167 -12.96 -16.97 7.62
C ASP A 167 -13.43 -15.56 8.06
N GLU A 168 -14.26 -15.43 9.12
CA GLU A 168 -14.91 -14.14 9.44
C GLU A 168 -13.93 -13.06 9.94
N LEU A 169 -12.89 -13.43 10.71
CA LEU A 169 -11.91 -12.44 11.19
C LEU A 169 -10.99 -11.99 10.05
N GLU A 170 -10.48 -12.92 9.25
CA GLU A 170 -9.68 -12.60 8.08
C GLU A 170 -10.49 -11.73 7.10
N GLU A 171 -11.68 -12.16 6.72
CA GLU A 171 -12.57 -11.44 5.81
C GLU A 171 -12.82 -10.03 6.32
N ARG A 172 -13.20 -9.86 7.59
CA ARG A 172 -13.43 -8.54 8.20
C ARG A 172 -12.17 -7.68 8.28
N THR A 173 -10.99 -8.29 8.42
CA THR A 173 -9.73 -7.57 8.46
C THR A 173 -9.34 -7.05 7.08
N MET A 174 -9.52 -7.90 6.07
CA MET A 174 -9.03 -7.69 4.72
C MET A 174 -10.07 -7.01 3.80
N ILE A 175 -11.35 -6.95 4.18
CA ILE A 175 -12.43 -6.30 3.40
C ILE A 175 -12.14 -4.82 3.07
N ASP A 176 -11.42 -4.14 3.97
CA ASP A 176 -11.06 -2.73 3.86
C ASP A 176 -9.62 -2.54 3.32
N PHE A 177 -8.98 -3.60 2.80
CA PHE A 177 -7.61 -3.50 2.28
C PHE A 177 -7.55 -2.46 1.15
N PRO A 178 -6.64 -1.46 1.22
CA PRO A 178 -6.80 -0.23 0.45
C PRO A 178 -6.25 -0.31 -0.98
N LEU A 179 -5.58 -1.41 -1.36
CA LEU A 179 -4.94 -1.52 -2.68
C LEU A 179 -5.65 -2.53 -3.58
N PRO A 180 -5.79 -2.21 -4.88
CA PRO A 180 -6.07 -3.23 -5.87
C PRO A 180 -4.83 -4.12 -6.04
N LEU A 181 -5.03 -5.43 -6.04
CA LEU A 181 -3.99 -6.40 -6.35
C LEU A 181 -4.06 -6.73 -7.84
N GLU A 182 -2.97 -6.45 -8.56
CA GLU A 182 -2.87 -6.73 -9.99
C GLU A 182 -2.58 -8.22 -10.22
N GLU A 183 -3.23 -8.82 -11.21
CA GLU A 183 -2.84 -10.14 -11.72
C GLU A 183 -1.53 -9.98 -12.51
N ILE A 184 -0.53 -10.80 -12.18
CA ILE A 184 0.79 -10.82 -12.81
C ILE A 184 0.82 -11.93 -13.84
#